data_AF-A0A5B9WFM6-F1
#
_entry.id   AF-A0A5B9WFM6-F1
#
_cell.length_a   1.000
_cell.length_b   1.000
_cell.length_c   1.000
_cell.angle_alpha   90.00
_cell.angle_beta   90.00
_cell.angle_gamma   90.00
#
_symmetry.space_group_name_H-M   'P 1'
#
loop_
_entity.id
_entity.type
_entity.pdbx_description
1 polymer ?
#
loop_
_entity_poly.entity_id
_entity_poly.type
_entity_poly.pdbx_seq_one_letter_code
_entity_poly.pdbx_strand_id
1 'polypeptide(L)'
;MANERRLMALALGNLGFGIAAAMLAPTKVYGVYGAEGFLMVPSLASNFCQAVLLPLWVAYAGAPTWRRVAGLVAGTAYLEALAPAVVRREIPGIVAVAVAATTAVCYVGRALGIRIARREAGDEPPGARFGPLRFSIRGLMLVTAAVAVLCAGARALQESSAPIAGLPAAWALCIVAVGLAALWASLGDARPRARGPAVPALASLLGASLAYAFGAHARGWVYIISTMLLYATVLLGSLLVVRSCGYRLVRRAASPAGPPDGAGN
;
A
#
# COMPACT_ATOMS: atom_id res chain seq x y z
N MET A 1 -7.81 -9.07 23.50
CA MET A 1 -7.41 -10.49 23.40
C MET A 1 -7.68 -11.13 22.02
N ALA A 2 -8.93 -11.43 21.60
CA ALA A 2 -9.15 -12.16 20.33
C ALA A 2 -8.61 -11.44 19.07
N ASN A 3 -8.79 -10.11 18.99
CA ASN A 3 -8.30 -9.32 17.85
C ASN A 3 -6.77 -9.21 17.81
N GLU A 4 -6.11 -9.12 18.97
CA GLU A 4 -4.64 -9.08 19.05
C GLU A 4 -4.03 -10.38 18.52
N ARG A 5 -4.63 -11.54 18.87
CA ARG A 5 -4.20 -12.83 18.32
C ARG A 5 -4.32 -12.88 16.79
N ARG A 6 -5.40 -12.33 16.22
CA ARG A 6 -5.60 -12.27 14.75
C ARG A 6 -4.59 -11.37 14.07
N LEU A 7 -4.32 -10.19 14.62
CA LEU A 7 -3.30 -9.28 14.08
C LEU A 7 -1.89 -9.88 14.20
N MET A 8 -1.59 -10.55 15.31
CA MET A 8 -0.32 -11.25 15.50
C MET A 8 -0.18 -12.41 14.50
N ALA A 9 -1.23 -13.21 14.30
CA ALA A 9 -1.24 -14.26 13.30
C ALA A 9 -1.06 -13.72 11.87
N LEU A 10 -1.67 -12.57 11.55
CA LEU A 10 -1.46 -11.90 10.26
C LEU A 10 -0.01 -11.42 10.07
N ALA A 11 0.58 -10.83 11.11
CA ALA A 11 1.97 -10.37 11.09
C ALA A 11 2.93 -11.55 10.92
N LEU A 12 2.75 -12.62 11.70
CA LEU A 12 3.54 -13.84 11.61
C LEU A 12 3.35 -14.55 10.26
N GLY A 13 2.12 -14.59 9.73
CA GLY A 13 1.83 -15.19 8.43
C GLY A 13 2.50 -14.44 7.29
N ASN A 14 2.46 -13.10 7.29
CA ASN A 14 3.17 -12.28 6.31
C ASN A 14 4.69 -12.43 6.42
N LEU A 15 5.21 -12.47 7.65
CA LEU A 15 6.64 -12.66 7.92
C LEU A 15 7.10 -14.04 7.39
N GLY A 16 6.39 -15.11 7.77
CA GLY A 16 6.68 -16.47 7.33
C GLY A 16 6.58 -16.63 5.82
N PHE A 17 5.55 -16.04 5.20
CA PHE A 17 5.40 -16.03 3.73
C PHE A 17 6.57 -15.31 3.05
N GLY A 18 6.99 -14.14 3.56
CA GLY A 18 8.14 -13.40 3.04
C GLY A 18 9.45 -14.17 3.15
N ILE A 19 9.72 -14.79 4.30
CA ILE A 19 10.93 -15.61 4.52
C ILE A 19 10.92 -16.83 3.59
N ALA A 20 9.82 -17.58 3.54
CA ALA A 20 9.70 -18.74 2.68
C ALA A 20 9.89 -18.36 1.20
N ALA A 21 9.26 -17.27 0.76
CA ALA A 21 9.43 -16.77 -0.60
C ALA A 21 10.87 -16.34 -0.89
N ALA A 22 11.54 -15.66 0.05
CA ALA A 22 12.94 -15.27 -0.11
C ALA A 22 13.89 -16.47 -0.17
N MET A 23 13.65 -17.52 0.62
CA MET A 23 14.42 -18.77 0.57
C MET A 23 14.20 -19.55 -0.72
N LEU A 24 13.00 -19.47 -1.31
CA LEU A 24 12.67 -20.13 -2.57
C LEU A 24 13.12 -19.34 -3.81
N ALA A 25 13.24 -18.01 -3.70
CA ALA A 25 13.65 -17.12 -4.79
C ALA A 25 14.94 -17.53 -5.55
N PRO A 26 16.02 -18.02 -4.90
CA PRO A 26 17.23 -18.45 -5.62
C PRO A 26 17.07 -19.79 -6.34
N THR A 27 16.01 -20.56 -6.11
CA THR A 27 15.85 -21.87 -6.75
C THR A 27 15.48 -21.69 -8.22
N LYS A 28 16.35 -22.12 -9.12
CA LYS A 28 16.10 -22.13 -10.56
C LYS A 28 15.17 -23.29 -10.88
N VAL A 29 13.90 -22.99 -11.15
CA VAL A 29 12.97 -24.00 -11.67
C VAL A 29 13.22 -24.14 -13.16
N TYR A 30 14.01 -25.14 -13.54
CA TYR A 30 14.19 -25.52 -14.94
C TYR A 30 12.90 -26.22 -15.43
N GLY A 31 11.96 -25.45 -15.95
CA GLY A 31 10.72 -25.94 -16.54
C GLY A 31 10.67 -25.67 -18.05
N VAL A 32 9.85 -26.46 -18.76
CA VAL A 32 9.62 -26.43 -20.23
C VAL A 32 9.27 -25.02 -20.75
N TYR A 33 8.80 -24.12 -19.89
CA TYR A 33 8.41 -22.75 -20.25
C TYR A 33 9.50 -21.67 -20.03
N GLY A 34 10.72 -22.03 -19.61
CA GLY A 34 11.81 -21.06 -19.43
C GLY A 34 11.54 -20.01 -18.36
N ALA A 35 10.81 -20.38 -17.30
CA ALA A 35 10.38 -19.52 -16.20
C ALA A 35 11.47 -19.30 -15.14
N GLU A 36 12.71 -19.05 -15.58
CA GLU A 36 13.80 -18.69 -14.67
C GLU A 36 13.41 -17.41 -13.91
N GLY A 37 13.34 -17.49 -12.58
CA GLY A 37 13.02 -16.33 -11.73
C GLY A 37 11.54 -16.13 -11.37
N PHE A 38 10.62 -17.01 -11.79
CA PHE A 38 9.20 -16.88 -11.40
C PHE A 38 8.99 -16.95 -9.86
N LEU A 39 9.84 -17.70 -9.16
CA LEU A 39 9.82 -17.77 -7.69
C LEU A 39 10.23 -16.47 -6.99
N MET A 40 10.77 -15.48 -7.72
CA MET A 40 10.99 -14.14 -7.17
C MET A 40 9.67 -13.35 -7.03
N VAL A 41 8.63 -13.70 -7.79
CA VAL A 41 7.35 -12.98 -7.80
C VAL A 41 6.70 -12.96 -6.40
N PRO A 42 6.55 -14.10 -5.68
CA PRO A 42 6.05 -14.09 -4.30
C PRO A 42 6.91 -13.28 -3.33
N SER A 43 8.24 -13.31 -3.50
CA SER A 43 9.18 -12.60 -2.62
C SER A 43 9.03 -11.09 -2.79
N LEU A 44 9.01 -10.60 -4.03
CA LEU A 44 8.78 -9.18 -4.32
C LEU A 44 7.39 -8.72 -3.89
N ALA A 45 6.35 -9.50 -4.20
CA ALA A 45 4.99 -9.17 -3.81
C ALA A 45 4.85 -9.03 -2.29
N SER A 46 5.51 -9.92 -1.53
CA SER A 46 5.55 -9.85 -0.07
C SER A 46 6.30 -8.60 0.41
N ASN A 47 7.49 -8.32 -0.15
CA ASN A 47 8.26 -7.13 0.20
C ASN A 47 7.49 -5.83 -0.08
N PHE A 48 6.80 -5.72 -1.22
CA PHE A 48 5.98 -4.55 -1.53
C PHE A 48 4.75 -4.42 -0.62
N CYS A 49 4.13 -5.54 -0.26
CA CYS A 49 3.06 -5.55 0.75
C CYS A 49 3.56 -4.97 2.08
N GLN A 50 4.72 -5.45 2.55
CA GLN A 50 5.33 -4.95 3.79
C GLN A 50 5.76 -3.48 3.68
N ALA A 51 6.26 -3.05 2.52
CA ALA A 51 6.65 -1.67 2.26
C ALA A 51 5.49 -0.67 2.40
N VAL A 52 4.24 -1.12 2.23
CA VAL A 52 3.04 -0.32 2.46
C VAL A 52 2.53 -0.46 3.89
N LEU A 53 2.49 -1.69 4.42
CA LEU A 53 1.97 -1.95 5.76
C LEU A 53 2.84 -1.29 6.85
N LEU A 54 4.17 -1.34 6.72
CA LEU A 54 5.08 -0.79 7.73
C LEU A 54 4.86 0.72 7.97
N PRO A 55 4.89 1.60 6.94
CA PRO A 55 4.53 3.01 7.06
C PRO A 55 3.13 3.25 7.62
N LEU A 56 2.16 2.43 7.21
CA LEU A 56 0.78 2.54 7.69
C LEU A 56 0.75 2.35 9.22
N TRP A 57 1.37 1.28 9.72
CA TRP A 57 1.43 1.01 11.15
C TRP A 57 2.18 2.11 11.90
N VAL A 58 3.30 2.59 11.36
CA VAL A 58 4.10 3.67 11.95
C VAL A 58 3.31 4.98 12.02
N ALA A 59 2.56 5.34 10.98
CA ALA A 59 1.79 6.57 10.94
C ALA A 59 0.59 6.57 11.90
N TYR A 60 -0.03 5.42 12.12
CA TYR A 60 -1.26 5.29 12.91
C TYR A 60 -1.10 4.64 14.30
N ALA A 61 0.07 4.11 14.64
CA ALA A 61 0.34 3.55 15.97
C ALA A 61 0.26 4.60 17.09
N GLY A 62 -0.22 4.18 18.27
CA GLY A 62 -0.24 4.97 19.50
C GLY A 62 1.10 5.03 20.24
N ALA A 63 2.18 4.45 19.70
CA ALA A 63 3.50 4.40 20.34
C ALA A 63 4.16 5.79 20.43
N PRO A 64 5.17 6.02 21.28
CA PRO A 64 5.97 7.26 21.23
C PRO A 64 6.71 7.40 19.89
N THR A 65 6.90 8.64 19.41
CA THR A 65 7.45 8.94 18.07
C THR A 65 8.78 8.24 17.78
N TRP A 66 9.72 8.24 18.73
CA TRP A 66 11.03 7.63 18.54
C TRP A 66 10.96 6.11 18.28
N ARG A 67 10.04 5.39 18.94
CA ARG A 67 9.83 3.94 18.69
C ARG A 67 9.28 3.69 17.30
N ARG A 68 8.42 4.59 16.80
CA ARG A 68 7.86 4.50 15.45
C ARG A 68 8.94 4.72 14.40
N VAL A 69 9.80 5.72 14.59
CA VAL A 69 10.94 5.99 13.69
C VAL A 69 11.93 4.84 13.72
N ALA A 70 12.31 4.34 14.91
CA ALA A 70 13.20 3.19 15.04
C ALA A 70 12.64 1.93 14.36
N GLY A 71 11.34 1.65 14.55
CA GLY A 71 10.65 0.54 13.90
C GLY A 71 10.57 0.70 12.38
N LEU A 72 10.35 1.92 11.87
CA LEU A 72 10.37 2.22 10.44
C LEU A 72 11.75 1.95 9.84
N VAL A 73 12.81 2.50 10.45
CA VAL A 73 14.20 2.33 9.97
C VAL A 73 14.62 0.86 9.99
N ALA A 74 14.39 0.17 11.12
CA ALA A 74 14.72 -1.25 11.23
C ALA A 74 13.92 -2.12 10.26
N GLY A 75 12.62 -1.83 10.10
CA GLY A 75 11.77 -2.53 9.14
C GLY A 75 12.18 -2.30 7.70
N THR A 76 12.52 -1.06 7.31
CA THR A 76 13.02 -0.75 5.96
C THR A 76 14.34 -1.45 5.68
N ALA A 77 15.30 -1.41 6.62
CA ALA A 77 16.57 -2.11 6.47
C ALA A 77 16.39 -3.63 6.34
N TYR A 78 15.46 -4.20 7.12
CA TYR A 78 15.10 -5.62 7.00
C TYR A 78 14.52 -5.98 5.63
N LEU A 79 13.58 -5.18 5.11
CA LEU A 79 12.97 -5.45 3.81
C LEU A 79 13.96 -5.28 2.65
N GLU A 80 14.87 -4.30 2.73
CA GLU A 80 15.98 -4.17 1.77
C GLU A 80 16.91 -5.39 1.82
N ALA A 81 17.21 -5.91 3.02
CA ALA A 81 18.03 -7.11 3.17
C ALA A 81 17.36 -8.37 2.59
N LEU A 82 16.03 -8.47 2.68
CA LEU A 82 15.23 -9.55 2.09
C LEU A 82 15.05 -9.46 0.58
N ALA A 83 15.32 -8.31 -0.04
CA ALA A 83 15.16 -8.17 -1.48
C ALA A 83 16.14 -9.10 -2.22
N PRO A 84 15.69 -9.85 -3.25
CA PRO A 84 16.56 -10.72 -4.03
C PRO A 84 17.79 -9.96 -4.55
N ALA A 85 18.97 -10.58 -4.49
CA ALA A 85 20.23 -9.93 -4.86
C ALA A 85 20.22 -9.36 -6.29
N VAL A 86 19.53 -10.03 -7.21
CA VAL A 86 19.32 -9.55 -8.60
C VAL A 86 18.56 -8.22 -8.60
N VAL A 87 17.44 -8.15 -7.88
CA VAL A 87 16.60 -6.95 -7.79
C VAL A 87 17.34 -5.82 -7.09
N ARG A 88 18.12 -6.10 -6.03
CA ARG A 88 18.95 -5.08 -5.37
C ARG A 88 20.02 -4.47 -6.28
N ARG A 89 20.56 -5.27 -7.21
CA ARG A 89 21.57 -4.80 -8.17
C ARG A 89 20.94 -3.97 -9.28
N GLU A 90 19.77 -4.39 -9.77
CA GLU A 90 19.09 -3.71 -10.87
C GLU A 90 18.31 -2.47 -10.42
N ILE A 91 17.71 -2.51 -9.23
CA ILE A 91 16.81 -1.48 -8.72
C ILE A 91 17.12 -1.19 -7.23
N PRO A 92 18.29 -0.60 -6.93
CA PRO A 92 18.69 -0.35 -5.56
C PRO A 92 17.72 0.62 -4.87
N GLY A 93 17.34 0.31 -3.63
CA GLY A 93 16.54 1.22 -2.80
C GLY A 93 15.05 1.29 -3.14
N ILE A 94 14.53 0.43 -4.04
CA ILE A 94 13.11 0.41 -4.40
C ILE A 94 12.19 0.33 -3.17
N VAL A 95 12.56 -0.48 -2.18
CA VAL A 95 11.77 -0.65 -0.96
C VAL A 95 11.86 0.59 -0.09
N ALA A 96 13.05 1.14 0.09
CA ALA A 96 13.26 2.38 0.84
C ALA A 96 12.45 3.55 0.24
N VAL A 97 12.47 3.71 -1.09
CA VAL A 97 11.69 4.75 -1.79
C VAL A 97 10.19 4.52 -1.62
N ALA A 98 9.70 3.29 -1.77
CA ALA A 98 8.29 2.96 -1.56
C ALA A 98 7.84 3.21 -0.11
N VAL A 99 8.66 2.84 0.87
CA VAL A 99 8.42 3.10 2.30
C VAL A 99 8.38 4.60 2.57
N ALA A 100 9.36 5.37 2.08
CA ALA A 100 9.43 6.81 2.26
C ALA A 100 8.20 7.51 1.65
N ALA A 101 7.85 7.16 0.41
CA ALA A 101 6.70 7.71 -0.29
C ALA A 101 5.38 7.36 0.42
N THR A 102 5.18 6.10 0.81
CA THR A 102 3.97 5.69 1.57
C THR A 102 3.91 6.40 2.92
N THR A 103 5.05 6.57 3.59
CA THR A 103 5.15 7.30 4.87
C THR A 103 4.69 8.74 4.69
N ALA A 104 5.22 9.44 3.68
CA ALA A 104 4.82 10.81 3.36
C ALA A 104 3.31 10.91 3.11
N VAL A 105 2.74 10.02 2.29
CA VAL A 105 1.30 10.01 2.01
C VAL A 105 0.48 9.75 3.28
N CYS A 106 0.91 8.81 4.14
CA CYS A 106 0.21 8.53 5.39
C CYS A 106 0.25 9.73 6.35
N TYR A 107 1.36 10.45 6.44
CA TYR A 107 1.45 11.67 7.23
C TYR A 107 0.59 12.81 6.68
N VAL A 108 0.53 12.98 5.36
CA VAL A 108 -0.39 13.93 4.72
C VAL A 108 -1.83 13.55 5.02
N GLY A 109 -2.21 12.28 4.86
CA GLY A 109 -3.55 11.79 5.21
C GLY A 109 -3.90 12.07 6.68
N ARG A 110 -2.93 11.84 7.59
CA ARG A 110 -3.08 12.14 9.01
C ARG A 110 -3.26 13.64 9.28
N ALA A 111 -2.50 14.49 8.61
CA ALA A 111 -2.62 15.95 8.70
C ALA A 111 -4.00 16.43 8.19
N LEU A 112 -4.55 15.77 7.16
CA LEU A 112 -5.90 16.00 6.64
C LEU A 112 -7.02 15.43 7.55
N GLY A 113 -6.67 14.92 8.73
CA GLY A 113 -7.62 14.40 9.71
C GLY A 113 -8.13 12.99 9.43
N ILE A 114 -7.51 12.26 8.50
CA ILE A 114 -7.77 10.83 8.31
C ILE A 114 -7.09 10.07 9.44
N ARG A 115 -7.84 9.18 10.10
CA ARG A 115 -7.34 8.34 11.19
C ARG A 115 -7.81 6.92 10.98
N ILE A 116 -6.98 5.94 11.36
CA ILE A 116 -7.45 4.57 11.53
C ILE A 116 -7.99 4.47 12.96
N ALA A 117 -9.29 4.27 13.08
CA ALA A 117 -9.96 4.09 14.36
C ALA A 117 -10.63 2.71 14.40
N ARG A 118 -10.68 2.12 15.59
CA ARG A 118 -11.46 0.92 15.84
C ARG A 118 -12.91 1.35 16.04
N ARG A 119 -13.82 0.80 15.25
CA ARG A 119 -15.27 0.98 15.44
C ARG A 119 -15.80 -0.22 16.21
N GLU A 120 -16.38 0.02 17.37
CA GLU A 120 -17.06 -1.04 18.12
C GLU A 120 -18.39 -1.37 17.44
N ALA A 121 -18.78 -2.65 17.45
CA ALA A 121 -19.94 -3.14 16.71
C ALA A 121 -21.28 -2.58 17.22
N GLY A 122 -21.29 -1.83 18.33
CA GLY A 122 -22.48 -1.23 18.94
C GLY A 122 -22.72 0.25 18.62
N ASP A 123 -21.73 0.99 18.11
CA ASP A 123 -21.82 2.45 17.93
C ASP A 123 -22.43 2.87 16.57
N GLU A 124 -23.15 1.98 15.88
CA GLU A 124 -23.89 2.38 14.67
C GLU A 124 -25.27 2.91 15.06
N PRO A 125 -25.53 4.24 14.98
CA PRO A 125 -26.88 4.74 15.15
C PRO A 125 -27.78 4.09 14.10
N PRO A 126 -28.96 3.57 14.48
CA PRO A 126 -29.82 2.72 13.64
C PRO A 126 -30.28 3.32 12.30
N GLY A 127 -29.95 4.58 11.98
CA GLY A 127 -30.31 5.26 10.74
C GLY A 127 -29.16 5.62 9.79
N ALA A 128 -27.88 5.38 10.11
CA ALA A 128 -26.76 5.75 9.23
C ALA A 128 -26.54 4.76 8.05
N ARG A 129 -27.47 3.83 7.87
CA ARG A 129 -27.42 2.79 6.85
C ARG A 129 -27.90 3.36 5.51
N PHE A 130 -26.93 3.62 4.63
CA PHE A 130 -27.13 3.91 3.22
C PHE A 130 -27.57 5.35 2.89
N GLY A 131 -26.77 6.33 3.29
CA GLY A 131 -26.63 7.51 2.43
C GLY A 131 -26.20 7.03 1.04
N PRO A 132 -26.83 7.51 -0.05
CA PRO A 132 -26.39 7.18 -1.41
C PRO A 132 -24.88 7.38 -1.51
N LEU A 133 -24.18 6.51 -2.24
CA LEU A 133 -22.76 6.64 -2.58
C LEU A 133 -22.54 7.97 -3.29
N ARG A 134 -22.54 9.07 -2.54
CA ARG A 134 -22.07 10.36 -2.98
C ARG A 134 -20.59 10.15 -3.14
N PHE A 135 -20.19 9.80 -4.36
CA PHE A 135 -18.83 10.01 -4.82
C PHE A 135 -18.52 11.44 -4.45
N SER A 136 -17.82 11.60 -3.33
CA SER A 136 -17.43 12.92 -2.88
C SER A 136 -16.54 13.43 -4.00
N ILE A 137 -16.96 14.51 -4.67
CA ILE A 137 -16.19 15.17 -5.73
C ILE A 137 -14.74 15.38 -5.24
N ARG A 138 -14.56 15.62 -3.94
CA ARG A 138 -13.26 15.70 -3.26
C ARG A 138 -12.44 14.40 -3.30
N GLY A 139 -13.08 13.24 -3.15
CA GLY A 139 -12.42 11.94 -3.26
C GLY A 139 -11.96 11.67 -4.69
N LEU A 140 -12.79 12.01 -5.68
CA LEU A 140 -12.39 11.95 -7.08
C LEU A 140 -11.23 12.92 -7.36
N MET A 141 -11.33 14.16 -6.89
CA MET A 141 -10.27 15.18 -7.01
C MET A 141 -8.95 14.76 -6.35
N LEU A 142 -9.00 14.09 -5.20
CA LEU A 142 -7.79 13.56 -4.55
C LEU A 142 -7.17 12.43 -5.35
N VAL A 143 -7.99 11.55 -5.94
CA VAL A 143 -7.49 10.48 -6.81
C VAL A 143 -6.89 11.06 -8.09
N THR A 144 -7.56 12.01 -8.75
CA THR A 144 -6.99 12.67 -9.93
C THR A 144 -5.76 13.50 -9.61
N ALA A 145 -5.72 14.20 -8.47
CA ALA A 145 -4.52 14.91 -8.03
C ALA A 145 -3.37 13.94 -7.74
N ALA A 146 -3.65 12.81 -7.07
CA ALA A 146 -2.66 11.76 -6.88
C ALA A 146 -2.12 11.28 -8.23
N VAL A 147 -3.00 10.86 -9.15
CA VAL A 147 -2.64 10.44 -10.52
C VAL A 147 -1.85 11.51 -11.26
N ALA A 148 -2.24 12.77 -11.18
CA ALA A 148 -1.53 13.88 -11.81
C ALA A 148 -0.12 14.08 -11.24
N VAL A 149 0.04 14.00 -9.92
CA VAL A 149 1.36 14.01 -9.26
C VAL A 149 2.18 12.78 -9.69
N LEU A 150 1.56 11.61 -9.85
CA LEU A 150 2.24 10.42 -10.36
C LEU A 150 2.73 10.67 -11.80
N CYS A 151 1.87 11.17 -12.69
CA CYS A 151 2.20 11.46 -14.07
C CYS A 151 3.28 12.55 -14.19
N ALA A 152 3.18 13.62 -13.41
CA ALA A 152 4.17 14.69 -13.37
C ALA A 152 5.53 14.18 -12.86
N GLY A 153 5.52 13.34 -11.81
CA GLY A 153 6.72 12.69 -11.31
C GLY A 153 7.36 11.77 -12.35
N ALA A 154 6.55 10.94 -13.03
CA ALA A 154 7.03 10.09 -14.11
C ALA A 154 7.67 10.89 -15.25
N ARG A 155 7.05 12.01 -15.64
CA ARG A 155 7.59 12.92 -16.67
C ARG A 155 8.89 13.59 -16.23
N ALA A 156 8.96 14.09 -15.00
CA ALA A 156 10.18 14.67 -14.45
C ALA A 156 11.35 13.67 -14.41
N LEU A 157 11.05 12.39 -14.15
CA LEU A 157 12.05 11.32 -14.18
C LEU A 157 12.51 10.97 -15.61
N GLN A 158 11.62 11.08 -16.60
CA GLN A 158 11.98 10.91 -18.02
C GLN A 158 12.90 12.03 -18.52
N GLU A 159 12.68 13.26 -18.05
CA GLU A 159 13.49 14.43 -18.41
C GLU A 159 14.82 14.47 -17.63
N SER A 160 14.94 13.72 -16.53
CA SER A 160 16.17 13.58 -15.77
C SER A 160 17.21 12.76 -16.53
N SER A 161 18.42 13.30 -16.68
CA SER A 161 19.58 12.63 -17.26
C SER A 161 20.13 11.45 -16.44
N ALA A 162 19.49 11.11 -15.31
CA ALA A 162 19.81 9.95 -14.47
C ALA A 162 18.79 8.82 -14.68
N PRO A 163 18.91 8.02 -15.77
CA PRO A 163 17.96 6.95 -16.10
C PRO A 163 17.84 5.88 -15.01
N ILE A 164 18.87 5.73 -14.17
CA ILE A 164 18.92 4.75 -13.08
C ILE A 164 17.94 5.08 -11.94
N ALA A 165 17.63 6.36 -11.71
CA ALA A 165 16.71 6.77 -10.64
C ALA A 165 15.22 6.70 -11.05
N GLY A 166 14.92 6.72 -12.35
CA GLY A 166 13.56 6.71 -12.88
C GLY A 166 12.80 5.41 -12.59
N LEU A 167 13.48 4.27 -12.71
CA LEU A 167 12.87 2.96 -12.52
C LEU A 167 12.43 2.70 -11.06
N PRO A 168 13.28 2.85 -10.03
CA PRO A 168 12.85 2.70 -8.63
C PRO A 168 11.68 3.62 -8.26
N ALA A 169 11.72 4.86 -8.74
CA ALA A 169 10.67 5.83 -8.44
C ALA A 169 9.35 5.48 -9.12
N ALA A 170 9.35 5.07 -10.40
CA ALA A 170 8.15 4.60 -11.09
C ALA A 170 7.53 3.37 -10.40
N TRP A 171 8.36 2.41 -9.99
CA TRP A 171 7.90 1.27 -9.20
C TRP A 171 7.27 1.69 -7.87
N ALA A 172 7.96 2.52 -7.10
CA ALA A 172 7.46 3.02 -5.81
C ALA A 172 6.11 3.72 -5.97
N LEU A 173 5.95 4.48 -7.05
CA LEU A 173 4.72 5.17 -7.41
C LEU A 173 3.56 4.21 -7.65
N CYS A 174 3.78 3.15 -8.44
CA CYS A 174 2.80 2.10 -8.68
C CYS A 174 2.44 1.37 -7.37
N ILE A 175 3.43 1.04 -6.55
CA ILE A 175 3.24 0.39 -5.25
C ILE A 175 2.36 1.26 -4.36
N VAL A 176 2.69 2.54 -4.20
CA VAL A 176 1.91 3.51 -3.41
C VAL A 176 0.49 3.63 -3.95
N ALA A 177 0.31 3.78 -5.26
CA ALA A 177 -1.01 3.93 -5.88
C ALA A 177 -1.92 2.73 -5.61
N VAL A 178 -1.43 1.51 -5.85
CA VAL A 178 -2.14 0.27 -5.56
C VAL A 178 -2.37 0.12 -4.05
N GLY A 179 -1.41 0.54 -3.22
CA GLY A 179 -1.52 0.49 -1.76
C GLY A 179 -2.64 1.37 -1.23
N LEU A 180 -2.75 2.60 -1.76
CA LEU A 180 -3.84 3.53 -1.46
C LEU A 180 -5.19 3.01 -1.96
N ALA A 181 -5.23 2.43 -3.15
CA ALA A 181 -6.44 1.80 -3.68
C ALA A 181 -6.89 0.62 -2.80
N ALA A 182 -5.95 -0.22 -2.34
CA ALA A 182 -6.22 -1.31 -1.43
C ALA A 182 -6.73 -0.81 -0.07
N LEU A 183 -6.13 0.24 0.50
CA LEU A 183 -6.61 0.89 1.72
C LEU A 183 -8.02 1.46 1.57
N TRP A 184 -8.30 2.13 0.46
CA TRP A 184 -9.62 2.67 0.15
C TRP A 184 -10.69 1.57 -0.02
N ALA A 185 -10.35 0.47 -0.69
CA ALA A 185 -11.25 -0.65 -0.92
C ALA A 185 -11.54 -1.44 0.37
N SER A 186 -10.52 -1.63 1.21
CA SER A 186 -10.58 -2.48 2.41
C SER A 186 -10.98 -1.74 3.68
N LEU A 187 -10.48 -0.53 3.91
CA LEU A 187 -10.70 0.22 5.16
C LEU A 187 -11.71 1.35 5.03
N GLY A 188 -12.16 1.68 3.82
CA GLY A 188 -13.23 2.67 3.59
C GLY A 188 -14.60 2.21 4.10
N ASP A 189 -15.55 3.14 4.13
CA ASP A 189 -16.91 2.88 4.65
C ASP A 189 -17.74 1.94 3.77
N ALA A 190 -17.47 1.90 2.47
CA ALA A 190 -18.21 1.05 1.55
C ALA A 190 -17.95 -0.46 1.76
N ARG A 191 -18.85 -1.28 1.19
CA ARG A 191 -18.70 -2.74 1.19
C ARG A 191 -17.45 -3.14 0.39
N PRO A 192 -16.48 -3.87 1.00
CA PRO A 192 -15.27 -4.29 0.30
C PRO A 192 -15.54 -5.12 -0.96
N ARG A 193 -16.63 -5.89 -0.99
CA ARG A 193 -17.01 -6.70 -2.15
C ARG A 193 -17.25 -5.88 -3.42
N ALA A 194 -17.71 -4.64 -3.30
CA ALA A 194 -17.97 -3.77 -4.45
C ALA A 194 -16.68 -3.11 -4.98
N ARG A 195 -15.70 -2.85 -4.12
CA ARG A 195 -14.45 -2.14 -4.46
C ARG A 195 -13.26 -3.06 -4.66
N GLY A 196 -13.32 -4.27 -4.10
CA GLY A 196 -12.26 -5.27 -4.13
C GLY A 196 -11.77 -5.57 -5.55
N PRO A 197 -12.65 -5.82 -6.54
CA PRO A 197 -12.23 -6.10 -7.92
C PRO A 197 -11.51 -4.95 -8.63
N ALA A 198 -11.70 -3.69 -8.19
CA ALA A 198 -11.03 -2.54 -8.79
C ALA A 198 -9.52 -2.51 -8.49
N VAL A 199 -9.11 -3.07 -7.35
CA VAL A 199 -7.69 -3.09 -6.92
C VAL A 199 -6.82 -3.97 -7.82
N PRO A 200 -7.14 -5.26 -8.08
CA PRO A 200 -6.36 -6.08 -9.00
C PRO A 200 -6.44 -5.57 -10.45
N ALA A 201 -7.57 -5.00 -10.88
CA ALA A 201 -7.68 -4.37 -12.19
C ALA A 201 -6.70 -3.20 -12.34
N LEU A 202 -6.66 -2.30 -11.35
CA LEU A 202 -5.71 -1.18 -11.32
C LEU A 202 -4.26 -1.68 -11.25
N ALA A 203 -3.97 -2.70 -10.44
CA ALA A 203 -2.63 -3.26 -10.31
C ALA A 203 -2.12 -3.86 -11.64
N SER A 204 -2.97 -4.61 -12.35
CA SER A 204 -2.65 -5.14 -13.68
C SER A 204 -2.43 -4.03 -14.71
N LEU A 205 -3.27 -2.98 -14.70
CA LEU A 205 -3.13 -1.84 -15.62
C LEU A 205 -1.82 -1.08 -15.37
N LEU A 206 -1.49 -0.81 -14.10
CA LEU A 206 -0.23 -0.16 -13.73
C LEU A 206 0.98 -1.03 -14.04
N GLY A 207 0.90 -2.34 -13.79
CA GLY A 207 1.95 -3.30 -14.16
C GLY A 207 2.18 -3.37 -15.67
N ALA A 208 1.11 -3.42 -16.47
CA ALA A 208 1.20 -3.37 -17.93
C ALA A 208 1.78 -2.04 -18.43
N SER A 209 1.35 -0.92 -17.84
CA SER A 209 1.88 0.41 -18.17
C SER A 209 3.38 0.52 -17.86
N LEU A 210 3.82 -0.03 -16.72
CA LEU A 210 5.22 -0.08 -16.34
C LEU A 210 6.03 -0.95 -17.31
N ALA A 211 5.53 -2.15 -17.63
CA ALA A 211 6.17 -3.05 -18.58
C ALA A 211 6.31 -2.41 -19.97
N TYR A 212 5.28 -1.69 -20.43
CA TYR A 212 5.31 -0.93 -21.67
C TYR A 212 6.32 0.22 -21.63
N ALA A 213 6.27 1.06 -20.59
CA ALA A 213 7.11 2.25 -20.45
C ALA A 213 8.61 1.92 -20.42
N PHE A 214 8.99 0.77 -19.85
CA PHE A 214 10.38 0.31 -19.78
C PHE A 214 10.76 -0.67 -20.90
N GLY A 215 9.91 -0.85 -21.91
CA GLY A 215 10.22 -1.73 -23.05
C GLY A 215 10.50 -3.18 -22.62
N ALA A 216 9.79 -3.68 -21.62
CA ALA A 216 10.04 -5.00 -21.06
C ALA A 216 9.83 -6.10 -22.13
N HIS A 217 10.69 -7.10 -22.14
CA HIS A 217 10.52 -8.31 -22.95
C HIS A 217 9.27 -9.09 -22.51
N ALA A 218 8.73 -10.00 -23.34
CA ALA A 218 7.52 -10.76 -23.04
C ALA A 218 7.54 -11.47 -21.65
N ARG A 219 8.70 -11.99 -21.23
CA ARG A 219 8.88 -12.57 -19.88
C ARG A 219 8.81 -11.51 -18.78
N GLY A 220 9.38 -10.32 -19.02
CA GLY A 220 9.29 -9.18 -18.12
C GLY A 220 7.86 -8.68 -17.93
N TRP A 221 7.03 -8.70 -18.98
CA TRP A 221 5.60 -8.39 -18.88
C TRP A 221 4.88 -9.29 -17.90
N VAL A 222 5.02 -10.61 -18.08
CA VAL A 222 4.42 -11.61 -17.18
C VAL A 222 4.91 -11.39 -15.76
N TYR A 223 6.23 -11.21 -15.58
CA TYR A 223 6.84 -10.99 -14.28
C TYR A 223 6.28 -9.75 -13.56
N ILE A 224 6.26 -8.59 -14.23
CA ILE A 224 5.81 -7.32 -13.65
C ILE A 224 4.32 -7.39 -13.31
N ILE A 225 3.49 -7.87 -14.23
CA ILE A 225 2.03 -7.97 -14.04
C ILE A 225 1.71 -8.95 -12.91
N SER A 226 2.32 -10.14 -12.91
CA SER A 226 2.12 -11.14 -11.85
C SER A 226 2.58 -10.61 -10.48
N THR A 227 3.69 -9.87 -10.43
CA THR A 227 4.17 -9.24 -9.18
C THR A 227 3.18 -8.21 -8.66
N MET A 228 2.70 -7.30 -9.52
CA MET A 228 1.71 -6.29 -9.13
C MET A 228 0.39 -6.91 -8.69
N LEU A 229 -0.09 -7.92 -9.41
CA LEU A 229 -1.34 -8.61 -9.09
C LEU A 229 -1.25 -9.38 -7.76
N LEU A 230 -0.16 -10.12 -7.55
CA LEU A 230 0.06 -10.87 -6.31
C LEU A 230 0.23 -9.91 -5.13
N TYR A 231 1.01 -8.84 -5.30
CA TYR A 231 1.16 -7.76 -4.31
C TYR A 231 -0.21 -7.19 -3.91
N ALA A 232 -1.03 -6.79 -4.88
CA ALA A 232 -2.36 -6.23 -4.65
C ALA A 232 -3.25 -7.23 -3.88
N THR A 233 -3.19 -8.51 -4.24
CA THR A 233 -3.99 -9.57 -3.61
C THR A 233 -3.57 -9.81 -2.16
N VAL A 234 -2.27 -9.95 -1.90
CA VAL A 234 -1.71 -10.17 -0.55
C VAL A 234 -1.99 -8.96 0.35
N LEU A 235 -1.82 -7.74 -0.17
CA LEU A 235 -2.10 -6.52 0.57
C LEU A 235 -3.60 -6.40 0.88
N LEU A 236 -4.47 -6.63 -0.10
CA LEU A 236 -5.91 -6.58 0.10
C LEU A 236 -6.37 -7.61 1.14
N GLY A 237 -5.87 -8.86 1.05
CA GLY A 237 -6.12 -9.90 2.03
C GLY A 237 -5.69 -9.49 3.44
N SER A 238 -4.50 -8.92 3.58
CA SER A 238 -3.99 -8.43 4.86
C SER A 238 -4.85 -7.33 5.45
N LEU A 239 -5.25 -6.35 4.63
CA LEU A 239 -6.10 -5.25 5.07
C LEU A 239 -7.54 -5.70 5.37
N LEU A 240 -8.06 -6.74 4.72
CA LEU A 240 -9.35 -7.33 5.08
C LEU A 240 -9.32 -8.00 6.45
N VAL A 241 -8.19 -8.62 6.84
CA VAL A 241 -8.00 -9.12 8.20
C VAL A 241 -7.98 -7.97 9.21
N VAL A 242 -7.29 -6.86 8.89
CA VAL A 242 -7.31 -5.63 9.71
C VAL A 242 -8.74 -5.07 9.82
N ARG A 243 -9.48 -5.04 8.70
CA ARG A 243 -10.90 -4.64 8.65
C ARG A 243 -11.76 -5.51 9.56
N SER A 244 -11.51 -6.82 9.58
CA SER A 244 -12.24 -7.80 10.41
C SER A 244 -11.99 -7.62 11.91
N CYS A 245 -10.88 -6.97 12.29
CA CYS A 245 -10.56 -6.60 13.67
C CYS A 245 -11.27 -5.30 14.13
N GLY A 246 -12.10 -4.70 13.26
CA GLY A 246 -12.89 -3.50 13.56
C GLY A 246 -12.20 -2.19 13.16
N TYR A 247 -11.02 -2.22 12.56
CA TYR A 247 -10.34 -1.01 12.10
C TYR A 247 -11.00 -0.47 10.82
N ARG A 248 -11.20 0.85 10.78
CA ARG A 248 -11.77 1.62 9.67
C ARG A 248 -10.98 2.93 9.49
N LEU A 249 -10.95 3.44 8.27
CA LEU A 249 -10.55 4.82 8.02
C LEU A 249 -11.71 5.73 8.43
N VAL A 250 -11.47 6.58 9.42
CA VAL A 250 -12.43 7.56 9.93
C VAL A 250 -11.84 8.95 9.71
N ARG A 251 -12.65 9.86 9.19
CA ARG A 251 -12.28 11.27 9.15
C ARG A 251 -12.71 11.92 10.46
N ARG A 252 -11.84 12.73 11.07
CA ARG A 252 -12.23 13.56 12.22
C ARG A 252 -13.42 14.41 11.77
N ALA A 253 -14.58 14.23 12.40
CA ALA A 253 -15.67 15.18 12.25
C ALA A 253 -15.11 16.55 12.61
N ALA A 254 -15.35 17.57 11.79
CA ALA A 254 -15.10 18.94 12.22
C ALA A 254 -15.85 19.07 13.55
N SER A 255 -15.14 19.36 14.64
CA SER A 255 -15.82 19.71 15.89
C SER A 255 -16.84 20.76 15.49
N PRO A 256 -18.14 20.55 15.77
CA PRO A 256 -19.11 21.59 15.55
C PRO A 256 -18.53 22.81 16.24
N ALA A 257 -18.29 23.89 15.46
CA ALA A 257 -17.81 25.14 16.01
C ALA A 257 -18.71 25.40 17.21
N GLY A 258 -18.11 25.47 18.41
CA GLY A 258 -18.88 25.70 19.62
C GLY A 258 -19.84 26.85 19.37
N PRO A 259 -21.09 26.78 19.88
CA PRO A 259 -22.03 27.88 19.70
C PRO A 259 -21.27 29.18 20.00
N PRO A 260 -21.36 30.21 19.13
CA PRO A 260 -20.63 31.45 19.35
C PRO A 260 -20.96 31.89 20.76
N ASP A 261 -19.95 31.91 21.64
CA ASP A 261 -20.12 32.34 23.03
C ASP A 261 -20.82 33.68 22.94
N GLY A 262 -22.07 33.69 23.42
CA GLY A 262 -22.95 34.83 23.32
C GLY A 262 -22.20 36.04 23.85
N ALA A 263 -22.11 37.06 23.00
CA ALA A 263 -21.84 38.41 23.44
C ALA A 263 -22.87 38.72 24.54
N GLY A 264 -22.41 38.64 25.79
CA GLY A 264 -23.10 39.24 26.92
C GLY A 264 -23.12 40.75 26.71
N ASN A 265 -24.30 41.32 26.97
CA ASN A 265 -24.66 42.73 26.92
C ASN A 265 -23.60 43.69 27.46
#